data_AF-A0AAW0YPH4-F1
#
_entry.id   AF-A0AAW0YPH4-F1
#
_cell.length_a   1.000
_cell.length_b   1.000
_cell.length_c   1.000
_cell.angle_alpha   90.00
_cell.angle_beta   90.00
_cell.angle_gamma   90.00
#
_symmetry.space_group_name_H-M   'P 1'
#
loop_
_entity.id
_entity.type
_entity.pdbx_description
1 polymer ?
#
loop_
_entity_poly.entity_id
_entity_poly.type
_entity_poly.pdbx_seq_one_letter_code
_entity_poly.pdbx_strand_id
1 'polypeptide(L)'
;LHRAMQRSQSALSQQLMILSATFMCLVFTSVCGIQHFQRAGHRHLNLFQAVYYVIVTFSTVGYGDFVPDIWPSQLFMVIMICVALIVLPTQFEQLAFTWMERKKLGGTYSAHRAQ
;
A
#
# COMPACT_ATOMS: atom_id res chain seq x y z
N LEU A 1 -33.43 3.34 -2.82
CA LEU A 1 -32.57 2.51 -1.93
C LEU A 1 -31.53 1.71 -2.71
N HIS A 2 -31.91 0.86 -3.68
CA HIS A 2 -30.95 0.04 -4.45
C HIS A 2 -29.85 0.85 -5.19
N ARG A 3 -30.20 2.00 -5.79
CA ARG A 3 -29.22 2.89 -6.47
C ARG A 3 -28.27 3.60 -5.50
N ALA A 4 -28.73 3.98 -4.31
CA ALA A 4 -27.87 4.58 -3.28
C ALA A 4 -26.89 3.53 -2.72
N MET A 5 -27.35 2.29 -2.57
CA MET A 5 -26.52 1.17 -2.13
C MET A 5 -25.48 0.74 -3.17
N GLN A 6 -25.83 0.75 -4.47
CA GLN A 6 -24.86 0.52 -5.57
C GLN A 6 -23.77 1.60 -5.62
N ARG A 7 -24.15 2.88 -5.52
CA ARG A 7 -23.19 4.00 -5.57
C ARG A 7 -22.27 4.05 -4.35
N SER A 8 -22.79 3.65 -3.19
CA SER A 8 -21.97 3.50 -1.99
C SER A 8 -21.01 2.33 -2.13
N GLN A 9 -21.45 1.15 -2.59
CA GLN A 9 -20.61 -0.04 -2.83
C GLN A 9 -19.37 0.27 -3.69
N SER A 10 -19.53 1.07 -4.75
CA SER A 10 -18.42 1.51 -5.60
C SER A 10 -17.38 2.37 -4.89
N ALA A 11 -17.72 3.16 -3.87
CA ALA A 11 -16.76 4.06 -3.21
C ALA A 11 -15.68 3.33 -2.40
N LEU A 12 -16.04 2.31 -1.59
CA LEU A 12 -15.02 1.49 -0.90
C LEU A 12 -14.26 0.61 -1.90
N SER A 13 -14.95 0.07 -2.91
CA SER A 13 -14.27 -0.70 -3.96
C SER A 13 -13.20 0.17 -4.64
N GLN A 14 -13.52 1.43 -4.93
CA GLN A 14 -12.59 2.38 -5.52
C GLN A 14 -11.42 2.72 -4.59
N GLN A 15 -11.66 2.99 -3.30
CA GLN A 15 -10.57 3.23 -2.34
C GLN A 15 -9.67 2.00 -2.16
N LEU A 16 -10.23 0.80 -2.10
CA LEU A 16 -9.47 -0.44 -2.05
C LEU A 16 -8.65 -0.67 -3.32
N MET A 17 -9.21 -0.35 -4.49
CA MET A 17 -8.47 -0.37 -5.76
C MET A 17 -7.33 0.64 -5.77
N ILE A 18 -7.54 1.84 -5.23
CA ILE A 18 -6.48 2.87 -5.12
C ILE A 18 -5.39 2.42 -4.14
N LEU A 19 -5.75 1.85 -2.99
CA LEU A 19 -4.79 1.34 -2.01
C LEU A 19 -3.95 0.20 -2.57
N SER A 20 -4.57 -0.77 -3.25
CA SER A 20 -3.83 -1.87 -3.87
C SER A 20 -2.94 -1.38 -5.02
N ALA A 21 -3.45 -0.47 -5.86
CA ALA A 21 -2.67 0.11 -6.96
C ALA A 21 -1.49 0.93 -6.44
N THR A 22 -1.66 1.79 -5.44
CA THR A 22 -0.58 2.60 -4.87
C THR A 22 0.47 1.73 -4.19
N PHE A 23 0.07 0.68 -3.46
CA PHE A 23 1.01 -0.29 -2.89
C PHE A 23 1.83 -0.99 -3.98
N MET A 24 1.18 -1.48 -5.05
CA MET A 24 1.88 -2.07 -6.18
C MET A 24 2.82 -1.07 -6.88
N CYS A 25 2.41 0.18 -7.05
CA CYS A 25 3.25 1.24 -7.62
C CYS A 25 4.47 1.52 -6.75
N LEU A 26 4.32 1.62 -5.43
CA LEU A 26 5.44 1.82 -4.51
C LEU A 26 6.43 0.65 -4.57
N VAL A 27 5.93 -0.58 -4.60
CA VAL A 27 6.78 -1.78 -4.72
C VAL A 27 7.54 -1.75 -6.04
N PHE A 28 6.84 -1.54 -7.16
CA PHE A 28 7.44 -1.53 -8.49
C PHE A 28 8.50 -0.43 -8.65
N THR A 29 8.18 0.81 -8.26
CA THR A 29 9.12 1.94 -8.34
C THR A 29 10.36 1.71 -7.48
N SER A 30 10.21 1.12 -6.29
CA SER A 30 11.35 0.81 -5.41
C SER A 30 12.23 -0.28 -5.98
N VAL A 31 11.65 -1.35 -6.52
CA VAL A 31 12.40 -2.45 -7.16
C VAL A 31 13.14 -1.93 -8.39
N CYS A 32 12.48 -1.18 -9.27
CA CYS A 32 13.12 -0.57 -10.43
C CYS A 32 14.24 0.40 -10.03
N GLY A 33 14.04 1.21 -8.99
CA GLY A 33 15.05 2.11 -8.46
C GLY A 33 16.29 1.37 -7.96
N ILE A 34 16.10 0.39 -7.07
CA ILE A 34 17.19 -0.45 -6.56
C ILE A 34 17.95 -1.10 -7.72
N GLN A 35 17.26 -1.73 -8.66
CA GLN A 35 17.91 -2.40 -9.79
C GLN A 35 18.68 -1.43 -10.70
N HIS A 36 18.14 -0.23 -10.93
CA HIS A 36 18.79 0.78 -11.74
C HIS A 36 20.11 1.23 -11.09
N PHE A 37 20.09 1.53 -9.79
CA PHE A 37 21.29 1.92 -9.05
C PHE A 37 22.27 0.75 -8.87
N GLN A 38 21.78 -0.49 -8.68
CA GLN A 38 22.64 -1.66 -8.57
C GLN A 38 23.29 -2.11 -9.86
N ARG A 39 22.73 -1.74 -11.01
CA ARG A 39 23.40 -1.95 -12.28
C ARG A 39 24.71 -1.19 -12.41
N ALA A 40 24.88 -0.10 -11.64
CA ALA A 40 26.12 0.67 -11.58
C ALA A 40 27.13 0.13 -10.54
N GLY A 41 26.75 -0.85 -9.70
CA GLY A 41 27.66 -1.45 -8.71
C GLY A 41 28.12 -2.85 -9.08
N HIS A 42 29.11 -3.34 -8.35
CA HIS A 42 29.71 -4.67 -8.57
C HIS A 42 28.86 -5.85 -8.05
N ARG A 43 27.82 -5.59 -7.25
CA ARG A 43 27.06 -6.63 -6.54
C ARG A 43 25.66 -6.75 -7.15
N HIS A 44 25.42 -7.84 -7.87
CA HIS A 44 24.13 -8.11 -8.50
C HIS A 44 23.15 -8.70 -7.47
N LEU A 45 22.15 -7.91 -7.06
CA LEU A 45 20.96 -8.47 -6.40
C LEU A 45 19.99 -8.99 -7.46
N ASN A 46 19.44 -10.18 -7.22
CA ASN A 46 18.39 -10.72 -8.06
C ASN A 46 17.09 -9.92 -7.92
N LEU A 47 16.28 -9.87 -8.97
CA LEU A 47 14.93 -9.27 -8.97
C LEU A 47 14.11 -9.70 -7.75
N PHE A 48 14.09 -11.00 -7.48
CA PHE A 48 13.35 -11.59 -6.36
C PHE A 48 13.85 -11.10 -4.99
N GLN A 49 15.16 -10.91 -4.83
CA GLN A 49 15.74 -10.40 -3.57
C GLN A 49 15.36 -8.93 -3.36
N ALA A 50 15.39 -8.12 -4.43
CA ALA A 50 14.97 -6.72 -4.36
C ALA A 50 13.47 -6.58 -4.02
N VAL A 51 12.60 -7.39 -4.65
CA VAL A 51 11.17 -7.43 -4.34
C VAL A 51 10.94 -7.82 -2.88
N TYR A 52 11.60 -8.87 -2.42
CA TYR A 52 11.50 -9.32 -1.04
C TYR A 52 11.94 -8.22 -0.05
N TYR A 53 13.10 -7.60 -0.29
CA TYR A 53 13.59 -6.49 0.54
C TYR A 53 12.58 -5.33 0.61
N VAL A 54 12.03 -4.92 -0.53
CA VAL A 54 11.04 -3.83 -0.59
C VAL A 54 9.76 -4.18 0.17
N ILE A 55 9.24 -5.41 0.01
CA ILE A 55 8.05 -5.86 0.72
C ILE A 55 8.30 -5.89 2.24
N VAL A 56 9.42 -6.47 2.68
CA VAL A 56 9.82 -6.54 4.09
C VAL A 56 10.05 -5.16 4.71
N THR A 57 10.52 -4.21 3.90
CA THR A 57 10.74 -2.83 4.32
C THR A 57 9.42 -2.08 4.47
N PHE A 58 8.53 -2.17 3.49
CA PHE A 58 7.22 -1.50 3.54
C PHE A 58 6.25 -2.14 4.53
N SER A 59 6.38 -3.43 4.81
CA SER A 59 5.68 -4.08 5.92
C SER A 59 6.27 -3.72 7.29
N THR A 60 7.32 -2.89 7.32
CA THR A 60 8.07 -2.47 8.51
C THR A 60 8.61 -3.63 9.34
N VAL A 61 8.83 -4.79 8.72
CA VAL A 61 9.40 -5.98 9.37
C VAL A 61 10.92 -5.85 9.47
N GLY A 62 11.59 -5.46 8.38
CA GLY A 62 13.00 -5.07 8.38
C GLY A 62 13.99 -6.16 8.81
N TYR A 63 13.94 -7.36 8.21
CA TYR A 63 14.87 -8.45 8.54
C TYR A 63 16.36 -8.12 8.32
N GLY A 64 16.67 -7.29 7.30
CA GLY A 64 18.05 -6.85 7.02
C GLY A 64 18.95 -7.93 6.41
N ASP A 65 18.37 -9.01 5.88
CA ASP A 65 19.05 -10.12 5.20
C ASP A 65 19.59 -9.72 3.80
N PHE A 66 18.85 -8.88 3.07
CA PHE A 66 19.28 -8.30 1.80
C PHE A 66 19.28 -6.78 1.92
N VAL A 67 20.40 -6.14 1.59
CA VAL A 67 20.57 -4.67 1.73
C VAL A 67 21.36 -4.13 0.54
N PRO A 68 20.98 -2.97 -0.05
CA PRO A 68 21.79 -2.35 -1.08
C PRO A 68 23.15 -1.87 -0.54
N ASP A 69 24.22 -2.25 -1.22
CA ASP A 69 25.62 -1.93 -0.86
C ASP A 69 26.04 -0.52 -1.34
N ILE A 70 25.25 0.09 -2.23
CA ILE A 70 25.63 1.30 -2.97
C ILE A 70 25.03 2.53 -2.28
N TRP A 71 25.86 3.54 -2.01
CA TRP A 71 25.47 4.80 -1.34
C TRP A 71 24.22 5.47 -1.93
N PRO A 72 24.12 5.75 -3.25
CA PRO A 72 22.91 6.35 -3.81
C PRO A 72 21.67 5.46 -3.71
N SER A 73 21.83 4.12 -3.74
CA SER A 73 20.69 3.19 -3.59
C SER A 73 20.14 3.22 -2.16
N GLN A 74 21.00 3.36 -1.15
CA GLN A 74 20.58 3.50 0.25
C GLN A 74 19.79 4.79 0.46
N LEU A 75 20.30 5.93 -0.06
CA LEU A 75 19.63 7.22 0.06
C LEU A 75 18.27 7.22 -0.63
N PHE A 76 18.17 6.62 -1.83
CA PHE A 76 16.90 6.41 -2.52
C PHE A 76 15.90 5.61 -1.66
N MET A 77 16.34 4.50 -1.04
CA MET A 77 15.46 3.69 -0.19
C MET A 77 14.97 4.43 1.05
N VAL A 78 15.81 5.24 1.69
CA VAL A 78 15.39 6.08 2.82
C VAL A 78 14.26 7.03 2.42
N ILE A 79 14.40 7.70 1.26
CA ILE A 79 13.35 8.58 0.74
C ILE A 79 12.06 7.80 0.46
N MET A 80 12.15 6.63 -0.17
CA MET A 80 10.99 5.79 -0.47
C MET A 80 10.28 5.29 0.79
N ILE A 81 11.02 4.99 1.86
CA ILE A 81 10.45 4.63 3.16
C ILE A 81 9.67 5.81 3.75
N CYS A 82 10.22 7.02 3.73
CA CYS A 82 9.52 8.21 4.19
C CYS A 82 8.21 8.43 3.40
N VAL A 83 8.23 8.27 2.09
CA VAL A 83 7.03 8.37 1.24
C VAL A 83 6.01 7.30 1.61
N ALA A 84 6.43 6.04 1.73
CA ALA A 84 5.54 4.93 2.10
C ALA A 84 4.88 5.14 3.47
N LEU A 85 5.65 5.60 4.46
CA LEU A 85 5.15 5.90 5.80
C LEU A 85 4.15 7.07 5.84
N ILE A 86 4.11 7.94 4.84
CA ILE A 86 3.10 9.01 4.74
C ILE A 86 1.89 8.54 3.94
N VAL A 87 2.12 7.86 2.82
CA VAL A 87 1.08 7.47 1.84
C VAL A 87 0.24 6.29 2.33
N LEU A 88 0.82 5.31 3.04
CA LEU A 88 0.07 4.17 3.55
C LEU A 88 -0.94 4.58 4.64
N PRO A 89 -0.57 5.27 5.74
CA PRO A 89 -1.54 5.60 6.78
C PRO A 89 -2.64 6.53 6.29
N THR A 90 -2.33 7.52 5.45
CA THR A 90 -3.35 8.42 4.87
C THR A 90 -4.40 7.66 4.06
N GLN A 91 -4.01 6.61 3.33
CA GLN A 91 -4.97 5.76 2.62
C GLN A 91 -5.74 4.83 3.55
N PHE A 92 -5.10 4.29 4.59
CA PHE A 92 -5.78 3.51 5.63
C PHE A 92 -6.83 4.34 6.37
N GLU A 93 -6.54 5.61 6.68
CA GLU A 93 -7.49 6.54 7.30
C GLU A 93 -8.70 6.80 6.40
N GLN A 94 -8.49 7.06 5.11
CA GLN A 94 -9.59 7.27 4.16
C GLN A 94 -10.49 6.02 4.07
N LEU A 95 -9.87 4.84 3.97
CA LEU A 95 -10.58 3.57 3.96
C LEU A 95 -11.37 3.34 5.25
N ALA A 96 -10.75 3.60 6.40
CA ALA A 96 -11.36 3.43 7.71
C ALA A 96 -12.54 4.40 7.91
N PHE A 97 -12.39 5.66 7.52
CA PHE A 97 -13.45 6.66 7.60
C PHE A 97 -14.66 6.26 6.74
N THR A 98 -14.44 5.90 5.48
CA THR A 98 -15.54 5.48 4.59
C THR A 98 -16.19 4.18 5.06
N TRP A 99 -15.43 3.25 5.64
CA TRP A 99 -15.98 2.03 6.21
C TRP A 99 -16.82 2.29 7.48
N MET A 100 -16.35 3.19 8.35
CA MET A 100 -17.08 3.64 9.55
C MET A 100 -18.38 4.35 9.18
N GLU A 101 -18.35 5.24 8.18
CA GLU A 101 -19.54 5.93 7.67
C GLU A 101 -20.59 4.93 7.16
N ARG A 102 -20.16 3.86 6.47
CA ARG A 102 -21.06 2.77 6.08
C ARG A 102 -21.70 2.06 7.25
N LYS A 103 -20.96 1.78 8.33
CA LYS A 103 -21.53 1.14 9.52
C LYS A 103 -22.57 2.03 10.20
N LYS A 104 -22.37 3.35 10.19
CA LYS A 104 -23.31 4.31 10.78
C LYS A 104 -24.59 4.48 9.95
N LEU A 105 -24.50 4.39 8.62
CA LEU A 105 -25.64 4.50 7.70
C LEU A 105 -26.35 3.17 7.43
N GLY A 106 -25.64 2.04 7.57
CA GLY A 106 -26.11 0.68 7.27
C GLY A 106 -26.74 -0.05 8.44
N GLY A 107 -27.13 0.65 9.52
CA GLY A 107 -27.97 0.11 10.57
C GLY A 107 -29.29 -0.34 9.95
N THR A 108 -29.36 -1.61 9.58
CA THR A 108 -30.55 -2.26 9.03
C THR A 108 -31.68 -2.04 10.04
N TYR A 109 -32.59 -1.12 9.74
CA TYR A 109 -33.93 -1.14 10.29
C TYR A 109 -34.53 -2.49 9.88
N SER A 110 -34.31 -3.50 10.73
CA SER A 110 -35.00 -4.77 10.64
C SER A 110 -36.47 -4.47 10.92
N ALA A 111 -37.21 -4.13 9.86
CA ALA A 111 -38.67 -4.05 9.86
C ALA A 111 -39.32 -5.41 10.15
N HIS A 112 -38.52 -6.43 10.47
CA HIS A 112 -38.98 -7.76 10.86
C HIS A 112 -39.32 -7.88 12.36
N ARG A 113 -39.19 -6.80 13.16
CA ARG A 113 -39.63 -6.74 14.56
C ARG A 113 -41.01 -6.10 14.78
N ALA A 114 -41.76 -5.83 13.72
CA ALA A 114 -43.08 -5.22 13.77
C ALA A 114 -44.21 -6.15 13.28
N GLN A 115 -44.02 -7.47 13.36
CA GLN A 115 -45.09 -8.45 13.26
C GLN A 115 -45.04 -9.39 14.45
#